data_AF-A0A1Z3HGE3-F1
#
_entry.id   AF-A0A1Z3HGE3-F1
#
_cell.length_a   1.000
_cell.length_b   1.000
_cell.length_c   1.000
_cell.angle_alpha   90.00
_cell.angle_beta   90.00
_cell.angle_gamma   90.00
#
_symmetry.space_group_name_H-M   'P 1'
#
loop_
_entity.id
_entity.type
_entity.pdbx_description
1 polymer ?
#
loop_
_entity_poly.entity_id
_entity_poly.type
_entity_poly.pdbx_seq_one_letter_code
_entity_poly.pdbx_strand_id
1 'polypeptide(L)'
;MSDQPSLPQGPSFILTFLYYFSGTALITTFLAAKTLGVGLDTGIPNQFGLIFGTVAGLLGAFVYRSVTLEMAITNRQSFLKRLNRALEDMGYQRDPDADEDGVSVYTRPFLRQLFSGKVYVQVRDTQAIISSRAIHIRGIKQRLAD
;
A
#
# COMPACT_ATOMS: atom_id res chain seq x y z
N MET A 1 -10.79 -5.42 -29.27
CA MET A 1 -10.50 -4.60 -28.07
C MET A 1 -9.22 -5.16 -27.49
N SER A 2 -8.15 -4.37 -27.43
CA SER A 2 -6.84 -4.84 -27.00
C SER A 2 -6.86 -5.08 -25.48
N ASP A 3 -6.91 -6.34 -25.06
CA ASP A 3 -6.66 -6.77 -23.69
C ASP A 3 -5.21 -6.47 -23.34
N GLN A 4 -4.92 -5.21 -22.99
CA GLN A 4 -3.63 -4.88 -22.40
C GLN A 4 -3.68 -5.23 -20.91
N PRO A 5 -2.71 -6.00 -20.40
CA PRO A 5 -2.69 -6.39 -19.00
C PRO A 5 -2.71 -5.13 -18.12
N SER A 6 -3.74 -5.01 -17.31
CA SER A 6 -3.92 -3.90 -16.37
C SER A 6 -3.31 -4.29 -15.03
N LEU A 7 -2.55 -3.39 -14.42
CA LEU A 7 -1.96 -3.65 -13.11
C LEU A 7 -3.06 -3.91 -12.07
N PRO A 8 -2.84 -4.84 -11.12
CA PRO A 8 -3.80 -5.10 -10.07
C PRO A 8 -4.08 -3.81 -9.29
N GLN A 9 -5.35 -3.42 -9.26
CA GLN A 9 -5.82 -2.29 -8.49
C GLN A 9 -6.03 -2.76 -7.05
N GLY A 10 -5.26 -2.19 -6.12
CA GLY A 10 -5.45 -2.50 -4.71
C GLY A 10 -6.72 -1.85 -4.13
N PRO A 11 -7.02 -2.11 -2.85
CA PRO A 11 -8.23 -1.62 -2.22
C PRO A 11 -8.33 -0.10 -2.28
N SER A 12 -9.54 0.39 -2.56
CA SER A 12 -9.82 1.83 -2.64
C SER A 12 -9.66 2.52 -1.28
N PHE A 13 -9.63 3.85 -1.29
CA PHE A 13 -9.53 4.65 -0.08
C PHE A 13 -10.63 4.30 0.94
N ILE A 14 -11.88 4.16 0.48
CA ILE A 14 -13.03 3.89 1.35
C ILE A 14 -12.91 2.51 2.00
N LEU A 15 -12.56 1.48 1.23
CA LEU A 15 -12.40 0.13 1.76
C LEU A 15 -11.25 0.06 2.76
N THR A 16 -10.13 0.71 2.46
CA THR A 16 -8.99 0.79 3.36
C THR A 16 -9.36 1.56 4.64
N PHE A 17 -10.07 2.68 4.53
CA PHE A 17 -10.57 3.45 5.67
C PHE A 17 -11.46 2.58 6.56
N LEU A 18 -12.48 1.93 5.98
CA LEU A 18 -13.44 1.12 6.74
C LEU A 18 -12.78 -0.05 7.45
N TYR A 19 -11.79 -0.69 6.82
CA TYR A 19 -11.03 -1.78 7.42
C TYR A 19 -10.30 -1.33 8.70
N TYR A 20 -9.50 -0.26 8.60
CA TYR A 20 -8.73 0.24 9.75
C TYR A 20 -9.62 0.94 10.79
N PHE A 21 -10.65 1.66 10.35
CA PHE A 21 -11.64 2.31 11.21
C PHE A 21 -12.37 1.28 12.06
N SER A 22 -13.01 0.29 11.44
CA SER A 22 -13.87 -0.66 12.14
C SER A 22 -13.06 -1.53 13.10
N GLY A 23 -11.90 -2.02 12.66
CA GLY A 23 -11.02 -2.83 13.51
C GLY A 23 -10.54 -2.06 14.74
N THR A 24 -10.04 -0.85 14.55
CA THR A 24 -9.55 -0.02 15.66
C THR A 24 -10.69 0.44 16.57
N ALA A 25 -11.84 0.83 16.00
CA ALA A 25 -13.00 1.26 16.77
C ALA A 25 -13.50 0.13 17.67
N LEU A 26 -13.64 -1.10 17.16
CA LEU A 26 -14.07 -2.24 17.97
C LEU A 26 -13.08 -2.55 19.09
N ILE A 27 -11.78 -2.60 18.79
CA ILE A 27 -10.73 -2.88 19.78
C ILE A 27 -10.73 -1.82 20.88
N THR A 28 -10.77 -0.54 20.50
CA THR A 28 -10.67 0.56 21.47
C THR A 28 -11.95 0.76 22.27
N THR A 29 -13.13 0.55 21.69
CA THR A 29 -14.40 0.49 22.43
C THR A 29 -14.36 -0.62 23.47
N PHE A 30 -13.98 -1.85 23.07
CA PHE A 30 -13.93 -2.98 23.99
C PHE A 30 -12.90 -2.76 25.11
N LEU A 31 -11.72 -2.25 24.74
CA LEU A 31 -10.67 -1.95 25.71
C LEU A 31 -11.11 -0.86 26.68
N ALA A 32 -11.75 0.22 26.22
CA ALA A 32 -12.27 1.29 27.07
C ALA A 32 -13.34 0.76 28.05
N ALA A 33 -14.30 -0.04 27.56
CA ALA A 33 -15.32 -0.65 28.42
C ALA A 33 -14.68 -1.52 29.51
N LYS A 34 -13.67 -2.33 29.14
CA LYS A 34 -13.01 -3.24 30.08
C LYS A 34 -12.11 -2.53 31.09
N THR A 35 -11.37 -1.51 30.65
CA THR A 35 -10.38 -0.80 31.48
C THR A 35 -11.01 0.21 32.42
N LEU A 36 -12.06 0.91 31.97
CA LEU A 36 -12.78 1.89 32.78
C LEU A 36 -13.86 1.25 33.65
N GLY A 37 -14.19 -0.03 33.41
CA GLY A 37 -15.25 -0.74 34.14
C GLY A 37 -16.65 -0.19 33.88
N VAL A 38 -16.85 0.51 32.74
CA VAL A 38 -18.12 1.14 32.37
C VAL A 38 -18.82 0.35 31.27
N GLY A 39 -20.14 0.34 31.32
CA GLY A 39 -20.97 -0.27 30.28
C GLY A 39 -21.05 0.57 29.01
N LEU A 40 -21.47 -0.07 27.92
CA LEU A 40 -21.66 0.58 26.61
C LEU A 40 -22.81 1.59 26.61
N ASP A 41 -23.71 1.49 27.58
CA ASP A 41 -24.83 2.39 27.85
C ASP A 41 -24.37 3.81 28.25
N THR A 42 -23.18 3.93 28.84
CA THR A 42 -22.58 5.23 29.21
C THR A 42 -22.13 6.04 27.99
N GLY A 43 -21.97 5.41 26.82
CA GLY A 43 -21.47 6.03 25.59
C GLY A 43 -19.97 6.38 25.59
N ILE A 44 -19.30 6.39 26.74
CA ILE A 44 -17.85 6.70 26.87
C ILE A 44 -16.99 5.73 26.03
N PRO A 45 -17.19 4.39 26.08
CA PRO A 45 -16.41 3.48 25.25
C PRO A 45 -16.57 3.74 23.74
N ASN A 46 -17.78 4.10 23.30
CA ASN A 46 -18.07 4.37 21.89
C ASN A 46 -17.34 5.64 21.40
N GLN A 47 -17.17 6.65 22.25
CA GLN A 47 -16.41 7.86 21.90
C GLN A 47 -14.93 7.53 21.64
N PHE A 48 -14.32 6.71 22.48
CA PHE A 48 -12.96 6.22 22.25
C PHE A 48 -12.86 5.42 20.95
N GLY A 49 -13.80 4.50 20.73
CA GLY A 49 -13.95 3.78 19.47
C GLY A 49 -13.95 4.70 18.26
N LEU A 50 -14.78 5.74 18.30
CA LEU A 50 -14.98 6.65 17.18
C LEU A 50 -13.74 7.54 16.94
N ILE A 51 -13.13 8.07 18.00
CA ILE A 51 -11.92 8.91 17.89
C ILE A 51 -10.75 8.09 17.34
N PHE A 52 -10.40 6.98 18.00
CA PHE A 52 -9.25 6.17 17.59
C PHE A 52 -9.51 5.45 16.27
N GLY A 53 -10.73 4.98 16.05
CA GLY A 53 -11.18 4.45 14.77
C GLY A 53 -10.98 5.45 13.64
N THR A 54 -11.42 6.70 13.81
CA THR A 54 -11.27 7.73 12.77
C THR A 54 -9.81 8.04 12.49
N VAL A 55 -8.99 8.21 13.53
CA VAL A 55 -7.54 8.46 13.37
C VAL A 55 -6.87 7.31 12.62
N ALA A 56 -7.11 6.06 13.04
CA ALA A 56 -6.52 4.89 12.40
C ALA A 56 -7.06 4.67 10.98
N GLY A 57 -8.35 4.88 10.75
CA GLY A 57 -8.97 4.80 9.43
C GLY A 57 -8.35 5.78 8.45
N LEU A 58 -8.18 7.04 8.85
CA LEU A 58 -7.55 8.07 8.02
C LEU A 58 -6.08 7.75 7.76
N LEU A 59 -5.28 7.45 8.79
CA LEU A 59 -3.87 7.07 8.62
C LEU A 59 -3.74 5.83 7.71
N GLY A 60 -4.58 4.83 7.96
CA GLY A 60 -4.71 3.61 7.16
C GLY A 60 -4.91 3.93 5.68
N ALA A 61 -5.96 4.69 5.38
CA ALA A 61 -6.35 5.03 4.02
C ALA A 61 -5.36 5.97 3.30
N PHE A 62 -4.68 6.86 4.01
CA PHE A 62 -3.68 7.74 3.41
C PHE A 62 -2.33 7.04 3.14
N VAL A 63 -1.90 6.15 4.03
CA VAL A 63 -0.58 5.51 3.96
C VAL A 63 -0.61 4.21 3.16
N TYR A 64 -1.65 3.38 3.35
CA TYR A 64 -1.70 2.00 2.86
C TYR A 64 -2.56 1.80 1.62
N ARG A 65 -3.20 2.86 1.09
CA ARG A 65 -3.90 2.77 -0.21
C ARG A 65 -2.92 2.44 -1.34
N SER A 66 -3.37 1.64 -2.29
CA SER A 66 -2.63 1.42 -3.53
C SER A 66 -2.78 2.63 -4.45
N VAL A 67 -1.67 3.01 -5.09
CA VAL A 67 -1.61 4.07 -6.09
C VAL A 67 -0.73 3.63 -7.26
N THR A 68 -1.03 4.15 -8.43
CA THR A 68 -0.28 3.91 -9.66
C THR A 68 0.55 5.13 -9.99
N LEU A 69 1.81 4.91 -10.35
CA LEU A 69 2.75 5.91 -10.85
C LEU A 69 3.04 5.60 -12.31
N GLU A 70 2.67 6.53 -13.17
CA GLU A 70 2.98 6.49 -14.60
C GLU A 70 4.10 7.47 -14.91
N MET A 71 5.09 7.03 -15.67
CA MET A 71 6.20 7.88 -16.09
C MET A 71 6.70 7.52 -17.48
N ALA A 72 7.12 8.53 -18.24
CA ALA A 72 7.74 8.34 -19.54
C ALA A 72 9.18 7.81 -19.37
N ILE A 73 9.59 6.90 -20.26
CA ILE A 73 10.92 6.32 -20.28
C ILE A 73 11.56 6.60 -21.65
N THR A 74 12.78 7.14 -21.63
CA THR A 74 13.60 7.32 -22.84
C THR A 74 14.41 6.07 -23.18
N ASN A 75 14.96 5.39 -22.18
CA ASN A 75 15.75 4.17 -22.36
C ASN A 75 15.33 3.10 -21.34
N ARG A 76 14.72 2.02 -21.85
CA ARG A 76 14.16 0.91 -21.06
C ARG A 76 15.20 0.24 -20.16
N GLN A 77 16.38 -0.08 -20.68
CA GLN A 77 17.41 -0.80 -19.92
C GLN A 77 18.00 0.05 -18.81
N SER A 78 18.29 1.32 -19.11
CA SER A 78 18.79 2.27 -18.10
C SER A 78 17.77 2.51 -17.00
N PHE A 79 16.49 2.66 -17.36
CA PHE A 79 15.39 2.77 -16.40
C PHE A 79 15.28 1.54 -15.50
N LEU A 80 15.24 0.33 -16.07
CA LEU A 80 15.14 -0.91 -15.29
C LEU A 80 16.31 -1.07 -14.32
N LYS A 81 17.53 -0.69 -14.71
CA LYS A 81 18.69 -0.74 -13.83
C LYS A 81 18.56 0.23 -12.65
N ARG A 82 18.11 1.47 -12.90
CA ARG A 82 17.85 2.46 -11.84
C ARG A 82 16.71 2.03 -10.91
N LEU A 83 15.62 1.51 -11.49
CA LEU A 83 14.47 1.01 -10.74
C LEU A 83 14.86 -0.18 -9.85
N ASN A 84 15.56 -1.17 -10.39
CA ASN A 84 16.00 -2.33 -9.60
C ASN A 84 16.87 -1.88 -8.43
N ARG A 85 17.85 -0.99 -8.66
CA ARG A 85 18.67 -0.43 -7.60
C ARG A 85 17.84 0.28 -6.54
N ALA A 86 16.90 1.14 -6.94
CA ALA A 86 16.03 1.85 -6.01
C ALA A 86 15.15 0.90 -5.18
N LEU A 87 14.66 -0.18 -5.79
CA LEU A 87 13.86 -1.22 -5.12
C LEU A 87 14.72 -2.05 -4.17
N GLU A 88 15.93 -2.45 -4.57
CA GLU A 88 16.90 -3.16 -3.74
C GLU A 88 17.35 -2.34 -2.52
N ASP A 89 17.61 -1.04 -2.70
CA ASP A 89 17.91 -0.11 -1.61
C ASP A 89 16.74 0.04 -0.63
N MET A 90 15.51 -0.16 -1.14
CA MET A 90 14.30 -0.24 -0.34
C MET A 90 14.07 -1.65 0.23
N GLY A 91 14.94 -2.62 -0.02
CA GLY A 91 14.84 -4.00 0.47
C GLY A 91 13.79 -4.86 -0.24
N TYR A 92 13.38 -4.47 -1.44
CA TYR A 92 12.57 -5.30 -2.34
C TYR A 92 13.48 -6.18 -3.21
N GLN A 93 12.98 -7.36 -3.54
CA GLN A 93 13.60 -8.32 -4.45
C GLN A 93 12.56 -8.73 -5.48
N ARG A 94 13.00 -9.02 -6.71
CA ARG A 94 12.12 -9.54 -7.75
C ARG A 94 11.68 -10.96 -7.37
N ASP A 95 10.42 -11.26 -7.57
CA ASP A 95 9.80 -12.55 -7.32
C ASP A 95 9.42 -13.18 -8.68
N PRO A 96 10.31 -13.97 -9.30
CA PRO A 96 10.12 -14.47 -10.66
C PRO A 96 8.90 -15.40 -10.76
N ASP A 97 8.55 -16.07 -9.67
CA ASP A 97 7.41 -16.99 -9.61
C ASP A 97 6.07 -16.23 -9.54
N ALA A 98 6.10 -14.94 -9.21
CA ALA A 98 4.93 -14.06 -9.17
C ALA A 98 4.82 -13.14 -10.39
N ASP A 99 5.78 -13.19 -11.32
CA ASP A 99 5.72 -12.43 -12.57
C ASP A 99 4.61 -12.99 -13.47
N GLU A 100 3.73 -12.12 -13.99
CA GLU A 100 2.60 -12.50 -14.85
C GLU A 100 2.46 -11.52 -16.02
N ASP A 101 2.23 -12.01 -17.24
CA ASP A 101 1.83 -11.22 -18.42
C ASP A 101 2.58 -9.88 -18.64
N GLY A 102 3.91 -9.91 -18.53
CA GLY A 102 4.75 -8.71 -18.71
C GLY A 102 4.73 -7.71 -17.55
N VAL A 103 4.16 -8.11 -16.41
CA VAL A 103 4.23 -7.43 -15.12
C VAL A 103 5.29 -8.11 -14.26
N SER A 104 6.32 -7.36 -13.87
CA SER A 104 7.30 -7.82 -12.90
C SER A 104 6.84 -7.51 -11.48
N VAL A 105 6.95 -8.48 -10.59
CA VAL A 105 6.52 -8.39 -9.20
C VAL A 105 7.73 -8.36 -8.29
N TYR A 106 7.71 -7.42 -7.35
CA TYR A 106 8.76 -7.26 -6.34
C TYR A 106 8.17 -7.37 -4.94
N THR A 107 8.81 -8.18 -4.09
CA THR A 107 8.38 -8.50 -2.73
C THR A 107 9.49 -8.21 -1.72
N ARG A 108 9.17 -8.20 -0.42
CA ARG A 108 10.15 -8.11 0.67
C ARG A 108 10.14 -9.41 1.48
N PRO A 109 11.22 -9.74 2.22
CA PRO A 109 11.24 -10.93 3.06
C PRO A 109 10.14 -10.96 4.14
N PHE A 110 9.49 -12.13 4.23
CA PHE A 110 8.41 -12.62 5.13
C PHE A 110 7.74 -11.61 6.08
N LEU A 111 8.43 -11.12 7.11
CA LEU A 111 7.80 -10.26 8.14
C LEU A 111 7.55 -8.83 7.66
N ARG A 112 8.39 -8.31 6.75
CA ARG A 112 8.24 -6.94 6.21
C ARG A 112 7.17 -6.87 5.12
N GLN A 113 6.87 -7.98 4.47
CA GLN A 113 5.91 -8.07 3.37
C GLN A 113 4.48 -7.68 3.78
N LEU A 114 4.05 -8.08 4.99
CA LEU A 114 2.71 -7.77 5.50
C LEU A 114 2.46 -6.24 5.53
N PHE A 115 3.49 -5.48 5.91
CA PHE A 115 3.42 -4.03 6.05
C PHE A 115 3.87 -3.26 4.82
N SER A 116 4.62 -3.89 3.89
CA SER A 116 5.10 -3.22 2.69
C SER A 116 4.25 -3.47 1.44
N GLY A 117 3.48 -4.56 1.41
CA GLY A 117 2.83 -5.01 0.18
C GLY A 117 3.83 -5.36 -0.93
N LYS A 118 3.29 -5.62 -2.13
CA LYS A 118 4.05 -5.90 -3.35
C LYS A 118 4.22 -4.62 -4.19
N VAL A 119 5.23 -4.58 -5.04
CA VAL A 119 5.39 -3.57 -6.10
C VAL A 119 5.22 -4.28 -7.43
N TYR A 120 4.28 -3.79 -8.23
CA TYR A 120 4.02 -4.29 -9.57
C TYR A 120 4.57 -3.30 -10.58
N VAL A 121 5.34 -3.77 -11.55
CA VAL A 121 5.99 -2.94 -12.55
C VAL A 121 5.63 -3.47 -13.92
N GLN A 122 5.00 -2.64 -14.73
CA GLN A 122 4.81 -2.89 -16.16
C GLN A 122 5.61 -1.86 -16.95
N VAL A 123 6.48 -2.33 -17.84
CA VAL A 123 7.27 -1.46 -18.71
C VAL A 123 6.88 -1.67 -20.16
N ARG A 124 6.38 -0.60 -20.77
CA ARG A 124 6.06 -0.49 -22.20
C ARG A 124 7.20 0.25 -22.92
N ASP A 125 7.10 0.40 -24.24
CA ASP A 125 8.18 0.94 -25.07
C ASP A 125 8.65 2.33 -24.63
N THR A 126 7.73 3.21 -24.25
CA THR A 126 8.02 4.60 -23.87
C THR A 126 7.47 5.00 -22.50
N GLN A 127 6.89 4.06 -21.75
CA GLN A 127 6.21 4.35 -20.49
C GLN A 127 6.39 3.20 -19.49
N ALA A 128 6.63 3.54 -18.22
CA ALA A 128 6.50 2.61 -17.10
C ALA A 128 5.27 2.94 -16.29
N ILE A 129 4.61 1.88 -15.84
CA ILE A 129 3.50 1.91 -14.90
C ILE A 129 3.93 1.10 -13.68
N ILE A 130 3.93 1.74 -12.51
CA ILE A 130 4.32 1.12 -11.24
C ILE A 130 3.13 1.21 -10.28
N SER A 131 2.64 0.10 -9.76
CA SER A 131 1.56 0.05 -8.77
C SER A 131 2.06 -0.49 -7.44
N SER A 132 1.82 0.25 -6.35
CA SER A 132 2.10 -0.18 -4.97
C SER A 132 1.40 0.73 -3.95
N ARG A 133 1.69 0.56 -2.66
CA ARG A 133 1.17 1.45 -1.60
C ARG A 133 1.73 2.86 -1.75
N ALA A 134 0.92 3.87 -1.41
CA ALA A 134 1.27 5.28 -1.57
C ALA A 134 2.61 5.67 -0.95
N ILE A 135 2.91 5.17 0.25
CA ILE A 135 4.17 5.44 0.94
C ILE A 135 5.39 4.90 0.17
N HIS A 136 5.26 3.74 -0.49
CA HIS A 136 6.35 3.15 -1.27
C HIS A 136 6.51 3.82 -2.62
N ILE A 137 5.39 4.16 -3.29
CA ILE A 137 5.44 4.93 -4.54
C ILE A 137 6.12 6.28 -4.34
N ARG A 138 5.87 6.97 -3.22
CA ARG A 138 6.60 8.20 -2.87
C ARG A 138 8.11 7.95 -2.74
N GLY A 139 8.51 6.88 -2.05
CA GLY A 139 9.93 6.52 -1.89
C GLY A 139 10.62 6.13 -3.19
N ILE A 140 9.91 5.44 -4.09
CA ILE A 140 10.38 5.10 -5.45
C ILE A 140 10.54 6.37 -6.27
N LYS A 141 9.54 7.26 -6.28
CA LYS A 141 9.58 8.51 -7.03
C LYS A 141 10.77 9.40 -6.63
N GLN A 142 11.06 9.48 -5.33
CA GLN A 142 12.22 10.24 -4.83
C GLN A 142 13.54 9.66 -5.37
N ARG A 143 13.74 8.35 -5.27
CA ARG A 143 14.97 7.68 -5.73
C ARG A 143 15.16 7.64 -7.25
N LEU A 144 14.08 7.79 -8.01
CA LEU A 144 14.13 7.89 -9.48
C LEU A 144 14.31 9.33 -9.98
N ALA A 145 14.10 10.33 -9.11
CA ALA A 145 14.39 11.72 -9.43
C ALA A 145 15.88 12.06 -9.24
N ASP A 146 16.56 11.34 -8.34
CA ASP A 146 18.02 11.35 -8.14
C ASP A 146 18.77 10.55 -9.22
#